data_AF-A0A3P7MAF7-F1
#
_entry.id   AF-A0A3P7MAF7-F1
#
_cell.length_a   1.000
_cell.length_b   1.000
_cell.length_c   1.000
_cell.angle_alpha   90.00
_cell.angle_beta   90.00
_cell.angle_gamma   90.00
#
_symmetry.space_group_name_H-M   'P 1'
#
loop_
_entity.id
_entity.type
_entity.pdbx_description
1 polymer ?
#
loop_
_entity_poly.entity_id
_entity_poly.type
_entity_poly.pdbx_seq_one_letter_code
_entity_poly.pdbx_strand_id
1 'polypeptide(L)'
;MGRKAQSTDQILACHPQTGLCPCPPGTEGADCSSTCQEGRFGPGCAQVCICQNGGRCDPVTGTCSCPAGFFGPLCQHNCPAGWWGAGCAMKCNCYNMQESGCDPISGRCRCKPGYTGERCEQGKIIGSFLRFLVSAPIAMTRGYYGEKCAQSCRNCPDCHFVTGECLCNLGTYGSACDRSKLHRSVFQPPAIRKTMRALTVKWMTVSTVSGCLHATTCRLSRLGLKAHSIF
;
A
#
# COMPACT_ATOMS: atom_id res chain seq x y z
N MET A 1 -48.54 -45.56 28.50
CA MET A 1 -47.75 -44.50 29.18
C MET A 1 -47.04 -43.69 28.11
N GLY A 2 -47.59 -42.54 27.73
CA GLY A 2 -46.97 -41.66 26.72
C GLY A 2 -45.82 -40.88 27.34
N ARG A 3 -44.63 -40.91 26.71
CA ARG A 3 -43.48 -40.12 27.14
C ARG A 3 -43.71 -38.67 26.71
N LYS A 4 -43.79 -37.74 27.65
CA LYS A 4 -43.81 -36.30 27.38
C LYS A 4 -42.36 -35.80 27.38
N ALA A 5 -41.89 -35.28 26.26
CA ALA A 5 -40.63 -34.54 26.21
C ALA A 5 -40.89 -33.07 26.57
N GLN A 6 -40.22 -32.57 27.61
CA GLN A 6 -40.26 -31.16 27.98
C GLN A 6 -39.20 -30.40 27.16
N SER A 7 -39.65 -29.69 26.13
CA SER A 7 -38.95 -28.54 25.58
C SER A 7 -39.95 -27.38 25.56
N THR A 8 -39.48 -26.21 25.96
CA THR A 8 -40.29 -25.05 26.37
C THR A 8 -41.47 -24.75 25.44
N ASP A 9 -42.68 -24.89 26.02
CA ASP A 9 -43.99 -24.40 25.57
C ASP A 9 -44.77 -25.13 24.45
N GLN A 10 -44.43 -26.36 24.09
CA GLN A 10 -45.32 -27.21 23.28
C GLN A 10 -45.38 -28.66 23.80
N ILE A 11 -46.59 -29.13 24.12
CA ILE A 11 -46.84 -30.54 24.45
C ILE A 11 -46.67 -31.36 23.17
N LEU A 12 -45.51 -32.02 23.02
CA LEU A 12 -45.23 -32.83 21.85
C LEU A 12 -45.85 -34.22 22.00
N ALA A 13 -46.83 -34.55 21.15
CA ALA A 13 -47.44 -35.86 21.08
C ALA A 13 -46.73 -36.74 20.04
N CYS A 14 -46.07 -37.80 20.49
CA CYS A 14 -45.41 -38.75 19.60
C CYS A 14 -46.40 -39.75 19.03
N HIS A 15 -46.13 -40.23 17.82
CA HIS A 15 -46.99 -41.18 17.14
C HIS A 15 -47.08 -42.49 17.94
N PRO A 16 -48.28 -42.93 18.36
CA PRO A 16 -48.45 -43.98 19.36
C PRO A 16 -48.02 -45.38 18.87
N GLN A 17 -47.96 -45.61 17.56
CA GLN A 17 -47.62 -46.92 16.99
C GLN A 17 -46.18 -47.00 16.47
N THR A 18 -45.61 -45.89 16.00
CA THR A 18 -44.25 -45.87 15.40
C THR A 18 -43.22 -45.34 16.38
N GLY A 19 -43.64 -44.69 17.47
CA GLY A 19 -42.76 -44.01 18.43
C GLY A 19 -42.09 -42.76 17.86
N LEU A 20 -42.41 -42.34 16.64
CA LEU A 20 -41.83 -41.17 16.01
C LEU A 20 -42.42 -39.89 16.63
N CYS A 21 -41.57 -39.04 17.17
CA CYS A 21 -41.96 -37.71 17.64
C CYS A 21 -41.71 -36.67 16.53
N PRO A 22 -42.69 -35.82 16.18
CA PRO A 22 -42.48 -34.75 15.21
C PRO A 22 -41.66 -33.61 15.84
N CYS A 23 -40.33 -33.73 15.84
CA CYS A 23 -39.48 -32.80 16.57
C CYS A 23 -39.62 -31.35 16.10
N PRO A 24 -39.61 -30.37 17.03
CA PRO A 24 -39.56 -28.96 16.65
C PRO A 24 -38.26 -28.66 15.88
N PRO A 25 -38.25 -27.61 15.04
CA PRO A 25 -37.06 -27.23 14.29
C PRO A 25 -35.84 -27.02 15.19
N GLY A 26 -34.69 -27.54 14.76
CA GLY A 26 -33.43 -27.45 15.52
C GLY A 26 -33.17 -28.63 16.46
N THR A 27 -34.08 -29.60 16.53
CA THR A 27 -33.94 -30.79 17.37
C THR A 27 -34.17 -32.09 16.60
N GLU A 28 -33.55 -33.16 17.08
CA GLU A 28 -33.65 -34.53 16.57
C GLU A 28 -33.63 -35.57 17.71
N GLY A 29 -33.83 -36.83 17.34
CA GLY A 29 -33.83 -37.97 18.26
C GLY A 29 -35.24 -38.47 18.60
N ALA A 30 -35.30 -39.58 19.33
CA ALA A 30 -36.55 -40.27 19.67
C ALA A 30 -37.44 -39.47 20.63
N ASP A 31 -36.86 -38.53 21.39
CA ASP A 31 -37.54 -37.66 22.35
C ASP A 31 -37.26 -36.17 22.07
N CYS A 32 -36.66 -35.84 20.93
CA CYS A 32 -36.32 -34.48 20.52
C CYS A 32 -35.42 -33.74 21.53
N SER A 33 -34.63 -34.49 22.32
CA SER A 33 -33.71 -33.94 23.33
C SER A 33 -32.38 -33.49 22.74
N SER A 34 -32.01 -33.98 21.56
CA SER A 34 -30.73 -33.69 20.92
C SER A 34 -30.88 -32.51 19.95
N THR A 35 -29.90 -31.60 19.95
CA THR A 35 -29.84 -30.52 18.94
C THR A 35 -29.27 -31.04 17.63
N CYS A 36 -29.62 -30.39 16.52
CA CYS A 36 -29.07 -30.75 15.22
C CYS A 36 -27.55 -30.74 15.21
N GLN A 37 -26.97 -31.76 14.56
CA GLN A 37 -25.56 -31.74 14.20
C GLN A 37 -25.21 -30.56 13.28
N GLU A 38 -23.96 -30.14 13.33
CA GLU A 38 -23.47 -29.03 12.51
C GLU A 38 -23.66 -29.32 11.02
N GLY A 39 -24.20 -28.34 10.29
CA GLY A 39 -24.54 -28.49 8.87
C GLY A 39 -25.94 -29.07 8.60
N ARG A 40 -26.79 -29.25 9.62
CA ARG A 40 -28.19 -29.65 9.47
C ARG A 40 -29.15 -28.72 10.18
N PHE A 41 -30.39 -28.65 9.70
CA PHE A 41 -31.42 -27.79 10.28
C PHE A 41 -32.85 -28.30 10.05
N GLY A 42 -33.80 -27.62 10.66
CA GLY A 42 -35.23 -27.87 10.52
C GLY A 42 -35.75 -28.99 11.45
N PRO A 43 -37.03 -29.38 11.31
CA PRO A 43 -37.63 -30.45 12.10
C PRO A 43 -36.90 -31.79 11.90
N GLY A 44 -36.43 -32.39 12.99
CA GLY A 44 -35.68 -33.64 12.92
C GLY A 44 -34.37 -33.55 12.14
N CYS A 45 -33.84 -32.34 11.94
CA CYS A 45 -32.56 -32.08 11.27
C CYS A 45 -32.46 -32.70 9.85
N ALA A 46 -33.60 -32.83 9.19
CA ALA A 46 -33.72 -33.47 7.88
C ALA A 46 -33.13 -32.63 6.75
N GLN A 47 -32.97 -31.32 6.94
CA GLN A 47 -32.46 -30.40 5.93
C GLN A 47 -30.96 -30.18 6.11
N VAL A 48 -30.24 -30.00 5.00
CA VAL A 48 -28.79 -29.79 4.97
C VAL A 48 -28.49 -28.32 4.72
N CYS A 49 -27.61 -27.75 5.54
CA CYS A 49 -27.14 -26.39 5.37
C CYS A 49 -26.15 -26.29 4.21
N ILE A 50 -26.20 -25.18 3.48
CA ILE A 50 -25.36 -24.92 2.30
C ILE A 50 -24.45 -23.69 2.49
N CYS A 51 -24.15 -23.35 3.76
CA CYS A 51 -23.23 -22.26 4.09
C CYS A 51 -21.83 -22.55 3.54
N GLN A 52 -21.19 -21.53 2.96
CA GLN A 52 -19.84 -21.59 2.42
C GLN A 52 -18.84 -20.90 3.34
N ASN A 53 -17.55 -21.04 3.04
CA ASN A 53 -16.45 -20.33 3.70
C ASN A 53 -16.42 -20.46 5.24
N GLY A 54 -16.88 -21.58 5.78
CA GLY A 54 -16.95 -21.81 7.23
C GLY A 54 -18.09 -21.07 7.93
N GLY A 55 -19.14 -20.68 7.20
CA GLY A 55 -20.38 -20.13 7.76
C GLY A 55 -21.07 -21.11 8.72
N ARG A 56 -21.48 -20.60 9.89
CA ARG A 56 -22.20 -21.37 10.90
C ARG A 56 -23.69 -21.35 10.58
N CYS A 57 -24.31 -22.52 10.53
CA CYS A 57 -25.72 -22.64 10.24
C CYS A 57 -26.57 -22.58 11.51
N ASP A 58 -27.68 -21.85 11.44
CA ASP A 58 -28.72 -21.87 12.47
C ASP A 58 -29.55 -23.18 12.35
N PRO A 59 -29.63 -24.01 13.41
CA PRO A 59 -30.27 -25.32 13.32
C PRO A 59 -31.81 -25.24 13.21
N VAL A 60 -32.42 -24.10 13.53
CA VAL A 60 -33.87 -23.91 13.46
C VAL A 60 -34.29 -23.46 12.07
N THR A 61 -33.61 -22.45 11.53
CA THR A 61 -33.98 -21.71 10.33
C THR A 61 -33.13 -22.04 9.10
N GLY A 62 -31.94 -22.59 9.28
CA GLY A 62 -30.97 -22.84 8.21
C GLY A 62 -30.22 -21.61 7.74
N THR A 63 -30.37 -20.47 8.42
CA THR A 63 -29.68 -19.22 8.06
C THR A 63 -28.19 -19.30 8.38
N CYS A 64 -27.35 -18.68 7.54
CA CYS A 64 -25.90 -18.70 7.70
C CYS A 64 -25.40 -17.45 8.44
N SER A 65 -24.67 -17.68 9.53
CA SER A 65 -23.85 -16.68 10.21
C SER A 65 -22.44 -16.69 9.63
N CYS A 66 -22.07 -15.61 8.93
CA CYS A 66 -20.81 -15.56 8.20
C CYS A 66 -19.61 -15.20 9.08
N PRO A 67 -18.46 -15.87 8.88
CA PRO A 67 -17.23 -15.51 9.56
C PRO A 67 -16.69 -14.18 9.03
N ALA A 68 -15.70 -13.64 9.73
CA ALA A 68 -15.05 -12.40 9.34
C ALA A 68 -14.43 -12.51 7.94
N GLY A 69 -14.66 -11.50 7.10
CA GLY A 69 -14.19 -11.47 5.72
C GLY A 69 -15.20 -11.97 4.69
N PHE A 70 -16.36 -12.48 5.11
CA PHE A 70 -17.39 -13.02 4.20
C PHE A 70 -18.78 -12.46 4.49
N PHE A 71 -19.62 -12.42 3.45
CA PHE A 71 -21.02 -12.02 3.52
C PHE A 71 -21.90 -12.72 2.46
N GLY A 72 -23.19 -12.42 2.52
CA GLY A 72 -24.22 -13.00 1.67
C GLY A 72 -25.03 -14.07 2.41
N PRO A 73 -26.18 -14.48 1.86
CA PRO A 73 -27.07 -15.44 2.50
C PRO A 73 -26.42 -16.80 2.79
N LEU A 74 -25.41 -17.19 2.00
CA LEU A 74 -24.65 -18.42 2.15
C LEU A 74 -23.17 -18.16 2.50
N CYS A 75 -22.81 -16.93 2.86
CA CYS A 75 -21.42 -16.53 3.08
C CYS A 75 -20.52 -16.73 1.85
N GLN A 76 -21.09 -16.70 0.66
CA GLN A 76 -20.42 -17.02 -0.59
C GLN A 76 -19.54 -15.89 -1.15
N HIS A 77 -19.66 -14.68 -0.60
CA HIS A 77 -18.95 -13.51 -1.10
C HIS A 77 -17.89 -13.05 -0.11
N ASN A 78 -16.70 -12.70 -0.60
CA ASN A 78 -15.67 -12.01 0.17
C ASN A 78 -16.10 -10.56 0.41
N CYS A 79 -15.67 -9.96 1.52
CA CYS A 79 -15.99 -8.56 1.79
C CYS A 79 -15.54 -7.63 0.64
N PRO A 80 -16.41 -6.70 0.23
CA PRO A 80 -16.03 -5.68 -0.75
C PRO A 80 -14.98 -4.75 -0.15
N ALA A 81 -14.18 -4.14 -1.02
CA ALA A 81 -13.16 -3.18 -0.60
C ALA A 81 -13.79 -2.05 0.25
N GLY A 82 -13.16 -1.74 1.38
CA GLY A 82 -13.68 -0.75 2.33
C GLY A 82 -14.59 -1.31 3.43
N TRP A 83 -14.81 -2.63 3.47
CA TRP A 83 -15.59 -3.30 4.51
C TRP A 83 -14.86 -4.51 5.09
N TRP A 84 -15.15 -4.84 6.35
CA TRP A 84 -14.49 -5.92 7.07
C TRP A 84 -15.38 -6.50 8.18
N GLY A 85 -14.93 -7.61 8.76
CA GLY A 85 -15.60 -8.30 9.87
C GLY A 85 -16.68 -9.30 9.43
N ALA A 86 -17.38 -9.85 10.41
CA ALA A 86 -18.44 -10.83 10.18
C ALA A 86 -19.61 -10.20 9.40
N GLY A 87 -20.01 -10.83 8.30
CA GLY A 87 -21.04 -10.27 7.42
C GLY A 87 -20.65 -8.93 6.78
N CYS A 88 -19.37 -8.55 6.83
CA CYS A 88 -18.87 -7.25 6.37
C CYS A 88 -19.61 -6.05 6.95
N ALA A 89 -20.04 -6.16 8.22
CA ALA A 89 -20.85 -5.13 8.88
C ALA A 89 -20.06 -3.85 9.25
N MET A 90 -18.71 -3.90 9.21
CA MET A 90 -17.86 -2.79 9.61
C MET A 90 -17.21 -2.12 8.41
N LYS A 91 -17.18 -0.79 8.40
CA LYS A 91 -16.50 0.01 7.38
C LYS A 91 -15.04 0.24 7.77
N CYS A 92 -14.13 0.17 6.81
CA CYS A 92 -12.72 0.50 7.02
C CYS A 92 -12.59 1.95 7.46
N ASN A 93 -11.78 2.21 8.48
CA ASN A 93 -11.54 3.53 9.03
C ASN A 93 -10.09 4.00 8.80
N CYS A 94 -9.65 3.95 7.54
CA CYS A 94 -8.28 4.24 7.13
C CYS A 94 -8.17 5.55 6.36
N TYR A 95 -7.10 6.30 6.61
CA TYR A 95 -6.64 7.43 5.79
C TYR A 95 -5.58 6.92 4.79
N ASN A 96 -5.25 7.69 3.75
CA ASN A 96 -4.10 7.45 2.86
C ASN A 96 -3.82 5.96 2.50
N MET A 97 -4.86 5.18 2.22
CA MET A 97 -4.79 3.72 2.05
C MET A 97 -4.56 3.33 0.58
N GLN A 98 -4.04 2.12 0.35
CA GLN A 98 -3.96 1.51 -0.98
C GLN A 98 -5.34 1.12 -1.52
N GLU A 99 -5.43 0.83 -2.82
CA GLU A 99 -6.69 0.45 -3.48
C GLU A 99 -7.33 -0.80 -2.89
N SER A 100 -6.53 -1.73 -2.34
CA SER A 100 -7.03 -2.92 -1.65
C SER A 100 -7.77 -2.63 -0.33
N GLY A 101 -7.78 -1.39 0.16
CA GLY A 101 -8.49 -0.97 1.37
C GLY A 101 -7.86 -1.47 2.68
N CYS A 102 -8.71 -1.89 3.62
CA CYS A 102 -8.29 -2.58 4.85
C CYS A 102 -8.47 -4.09 4.73
N ASP A 103 -7.78 -4.83 5.59
CA ASP A 103 -7.89 -6.28 5.67
C ASP A 103 -9.34 -6.70 5.99
N PRO A 104 -9.97 -7.59 5.19
CA PRO A 104 -11.40 -7.90 5.33
C PRO A 104 -11.74 -8.69 6.59
N ILE A 105 -10.75 -9.34 7.22
CA ILE A 105 -10.93 -10.13 8.44
C ILE A 105 -10.71 -9.25 9.68
N SER A 106 -9.56 -8.57 9.73
CA SER A 106 -9.10 -7.83 10.93
C SER A 106 -9.40 -6.34 10.91
N GLY A 107 -9.72 -5.75 9.75
CA GLY A 107 -9.92 -4.31 9.60
C GLY A 107 -8.63 -3.49 9.55
N ARG A 108 -7.46 -4.14 9.58
CA ARG A 108 -6.16 -3.46 9.60
C ARG A 108 -5.90 -2.71 8.29
N CYS A 109 -5.49 -1.46 8.39
CA CYS A 109 -5.24 -0.61 7.23
C CYS A 109 -3.94 -0.98 6.50
N ARG A 110 -3.98 -0.98 5.16
CA ARG A 110 -2.79 -1.10 4.30
C ARG A 110 -2.41 0.27 3.77
N CYS A 111 -1.38 0.87 4.37
CA CYS A 111 -0.97 2.24 4.07
C CYS A 111 -0.31 2.37 2.70
N LYS A 112 -0.53 3.50 2.03
CA LYS A 112 0.28 3.90 0.87
C LYS A 112 1.75 4.11 1.30
N PRO A 113 2.71 3.97 0.37
CA PRO A 113 4.11 4.28 0.65
C PRO A 113 4.26 5.68 1.27
N GLY A 114 5.02 5.77 2.36
CA GLY A 114 5.24 7.02 3.09
C GLY A 114 4.20 7.33 4.17
N TYR A 115 3.18 6.50 4.37
CA TYR A 115 2.21 6.64 5.47
C TYR A 115 2.33 5.49 6.48
N THR A 116 2.16 5.81 7.76
CA THR A 116 2.22 4.87 8.89
C THR A 116 1.10 5.14 9.90
N GLY A 117 1.02 4.32 10.95
CA GLY A 117 -0.03 4.36 11.96
C GLY A 117 -1.11 3.29 11.71
N GLU A 118 -1.92 3.00 12.72
CA GLU A 118 -2.99 1.99 12.65
C GLU A 118 -4.07 2.34 11.62
N ARG A 119 -4.26 3.64 11.37
CA ARG A 119 -5.21 4.16 10.40
C ARG A 119 -4.52 4.89 9.25
N CYS A 120 -3.19 4.76 9.11
CA CYS A 120 -2.40 5.44 8.07
C CYS A 120 -2.53 6.97 8.08
N GLU A 121 -2.78 7.53 9.27
CA GLU A 121 -2.95 8.96 9.51
C GLU A 121 -1.60 9.71 9.56
N GLN A 122 -0.50 9.00 9.80
CA GLN A 122 0.82 9.60 9.95
C GLN A 122 1.51 9.63 8.59
N GLY A 123 1.54 10.79 7.94
CA GLY A 123 2.32 11.00 6.73
C GLY A 123 3.78 11.31 7.04
N LYS A 124 4.71 10.52 6.50
CA LYS A 124 6.13 10.88 6.44
C LYS A 124 6.29 11.86 5.29
N ILE A 125 6.34 13.15 5.65
CA ILE A 125 6.48 14.30 4.76
C ILE A 125 7.52 14.01 3.64
N ILE A 126 7.11 14.17 2.38
CA ILE A 126 7.98 14.37 1.21
C ILE A 126 8.61 15.79 1.31
N GLY A 127 9.29 16.04 2.42
CA GLY A 127 9.63 17.38 2.91
C GLY A 127 10.03 17.41 4.39
N SER A 128 10.47 16.28 4.96
CA SER A 128 11.29 16.30 6.17
C SER A 128 12.77 16.32 5.79
N PHE A 129 13.15 17.29 4.96
CA PHE A 129 14.53 17.75 4.86
C PHE A 129 14.99 18.48 6.15
N LEU A 130 14.15 18.57 7.21
CA LEU A 130 14.50 19.29 8.44
C LEU A 130 14.34 18.52 9.76
N ARG A 131 14.10 17.19 9.78
CA ARG A 131 14.15 16.40 11.03
C ARG A 131 14.96 15.09 10.96
N PHE A 132 15.67 14.83 9.87
CA PHE A 132 16.70 13.80 9.80
C PHE A 132 18.11 14.33 10.16
N LEU A 133 18.22 15.16 11.20
CA LEU A 133 19.53 15.38 11.86
C LEU A 133 19.85 14.32 12.91
N VAL A 134 18.96 13.37 13.21
CA VAL A 134 19.27 12.26 14.10
C VAL A 134 18.45 11.03 13.74
N SER A 135 19.14 9.94 13.41
CA SER A 135 18.64 8.58 13.12
C SER A 135 18.06 8.30 11.72
N ALA A 136 18.85 8.53 10.67
CA ALA A 136 18.72 7.78 9.43
C ALA A 136 19.45 6.42 9.55
N PRO A 137 18.94 5.34 8.94
CA PRO A 137 19.68 4.09 8.80
C PRO A 137 20.93 4.38 7.96
N ILE A 138 22.00 3.66 8.30
CA ILE A 138 23.36 3.81 7.76
C ILE A 138 23.35 3.85 6.23
N ALA A 139 23.27 5.05 5.66
CA ALA A 139 23.74 5.28 4.30
C ALA A 139 25.26 5.32 4.41
N MET A 140 25.96 4.40 3.74
CA MET A 140 27.42 4.42 3.64
C MET A 140 27.83 5.75 3.02
N THR A 141 28.30 6.67 3.86
CA THR A 141 28.89 7.94 3.43
C THR A 141 30.13 7.60 2.61
N ARG A 142 30.15 7.97 1.32
CA ARG A 142 31.38 7.92 0.51
C ARG A 142 32.50 8.67 1.27
N GLY A 143 33.69 8.09 1.33
CA GLY A 143 34.81 8.65 2.11
C GLY A 143 35.00 8.11 3.53
N TYR A 144 34.31 7.02 3.92
CA TYR A 144 34.49 6.35 5.21
C TYR A 144 34.55 4.81 5.09
N TYR A 145 35.25 4.15 6.02
CA TYR A 145 35.43 2.71 6.10
C TYR A 145 35.43 2.19 7.55
N GLY A 146 35.40 0.88 7.73
CA GLY A 146 35.42 0.21 9.04
C GLY A 146 34.04 0.10 9.70
N GLU A 147 33.99 -0.46 10.91
CA GLU A 147 32.73 -0.69 11.62
C GLU A 147 31.96 0.62 11.83
N LYS A 148 30.69 0.63 11.40
CA LYS A 148 29.81 1.81 11.46
C LYS A 148 30.41 3.06 10.80
N CYS A 149 31.31 2.92 9.81
CA CYS A 149 32.00 4.05 9.16
C CYS A 149 32.79 4.93 10.13
N ALA A 150 33.37 4.32 11.18
CA ALA A 150 34.10 5.06 12.22
C ALA A 150 35.39 5.74 11.71
N GLN A 151 35.91 5.34 10.55
CA GLN A 151 37.18 5.84 10.02
C GLN A 151 36.96 6.54 8.68
N SER A 152 37.62 7.69 8.47
CA SER A 152 37.57 8.42 7.20
C SER A 152 38.72 8.00 6.29
N CYS A 153 38.46 7.91 4.98
CA CYS A 153 39.47 7.66 3.97
C CYS A 153 40.56 8.75 4.03
N ARG A 154 41.84 8.36 3.95
CA ARG A 154 42.95 9.32 3.97
C ARG A 154 43.39 9.64 2.56
N ASN A 155 43.28 10.91 2.18
CA ASN A 155 43.79 11.46 0.92
C ASN A 155 43.21 10.79 -0.34
N CYS A 156 41.95 10.37 -0.33
CA CYS A 156 41.24 9.92 -1.52
C CYS A 156 39.73 10.14 -1.44
N PRO A 157 39.05 10.32 -2.59
CA PRO A 157 37.62 10.60 -2.64
C PRO A 157 36.75 9.37 -2.28
N ASP A 158 37.24 8.16 -2.59
CA ASP A 158 36.57 6.91 -2.28
C ASP A 158 37.61 5.85 -1.83
N CYS A 159 37.26 5.03 -0.85
CA CYS A 159 38.08 3.91 -0.38
C CYS A 159 37.24 2.66 -0.09
N HIS A 160 37.91 1.51 -0.04
CA HIS A 160 37.30 0.21 0.18
C HIS A 160 36.73 0.09 1.60
N PHE A 161 35.49 -0.39 1.70
CA PHE A 161 34.68 -0.28 2.93
C PHE A 161 35.21 -1.09 4.13
N VAL A 162 36.04 -2.11 3.91
CA VAL A 162 36.67 -2.91 4.97
C VAL A 162 38.10 -2.45 5.26
N THR A 163 38.90 -2.26 4.21
CA THR A 163 40.35 -2.06 4.34
C THR A 163 40.77 -0.59 4.39
N GLY A 164 39.92 0.32 3.91
CA GLY A 164 40.24 1.75 3.81
C GLY A 164 41.18 2.11 2.67
N GLU A 165 41.48 1.16 1.78
CA GLU A 165 42.36 1.36 0.63
C GLU A 165 41.66 2.18 -0.45
N CYS A 166 42.34 3.18 -1.01
CA CYS A 166 41.75 4.09 -1.98
C CYS A 166 41.35 3.38 -3.28
N LEU A 167 40.13 3.66 -3.75
CA LEU A 167 39.61 3.17 -5.02
C LEU A 167 39.83 4.24 -6.08
N CYS A 168 40.89 4.06 -6.88
CA CYS A 168 41.30 5.06 -7.87
C CYS A 168 40.47 4.99 -9.16
N ASN A 169 40.28 6.15 -9.79
CA ASN A 169 39.63 6.26 -11.10
C ASN A 169 40.53 5.68 -12.20
N LEU A 170 39.92 5.27 -13.33
CA LEU A 170 40.64 4.73 -14.48
C LEU A 170 41.75 5.69 -14.95
N GLY A 171 43.01 5.23 -14.85
CA GLY A 171 44.20 6.00 -15.24
C GLY A 171 45.01 6.58 -14.08
N THR A 172 44.49 6.53 -12.85
CA THR A 172 45.20 6.92 -11.62
C THR A 172 45.49 5.72 -10.71
N TYR A 173 46.56 5.79 -9.93
CA TYR A 173 47.03 4.72 -9.05
C TYR A 173 47.90 5.28 -7.93
N GLY A 174 48.27 4.43 -6.98
CA GLY A 174 49.00 4.82 -5.76
C GLY A 174 48.08 4.88 -4.54
N SER A 175 48.68 4.93 -3.34
CA SER A 175 47.96 4.87 -2.06
C SER A 175 47.04 6.06 -1.78
N ALA A 176 47.18 7.15 -2.55
CA ALA A 176 46.35 8.35 -2.49
C ALA A 176 45.76 8.73 -3.87
N CYS A 177 45.86 7.84 -4.86
CA CYS A 177 45.44 8.10 -6.25
C CYS A 177 46.08 9.35 -6.90
N ASP A 178 47.29 9.71 -6.48
CA ASP A 178 48.05 10.89 -6.87
C ASP A 178 48.92 10.67 -8.12
N ARG A 179 49.13 9.41 -8.53
CA ARG A 179 49.93 9.06 -9.70
C ARG A 179 49.02 8.78 -10.87
N SER A 180 49.37 9.33 -12.04
CA SER A 180 48.64 9.09 -13.28
C SER A 180 49.59 8.57 -14.35
N LYS A 181 49.18 7.55 -15.11
CA LYS A 181 49.94 7.07 -16.29
C LYS A 181 49.46 7.73 -17.60
N LEU A 182 48.64 8.78 -17.54
CA LEU A 182 48.28 9.54 -18.72
C LEU A 182 49.50 10.33 -19.20
N HIS A 183 50.08 9.80 -20.27
CA HIS A 183 51.23 10.30 -20.98
C HIS A 183 51.08 11.80 -21.30
N ARG A 184 52.05 12.57 -20.83
CA ARG A 184 52.39 13.95 -21.21
C ARG A 184 52.17 14.15 -22.72
N SER A 185 51.08 14.82 -23.09
CA SER A 185 50.81 15.27 -24.45
C SER A 185 50.37 16.72 -24.37
N VAL A 186 51.36 17.61 -24.29
CA VAL A 186 51.17 19.04 -24.50
C VAL A 186 50.71 19.20 -25.95
N PHE A 187 49.42 19.45 -26.14
CA PHE A 187 48.90 20.00 -27.40
C PHE A 187 48.25 21.35 -27.06
N GLN A 188 49.09 22.37 -26.93
CA GLN A 188 48.65 23.77 -27.03
C GLN A 188 48.29 24.02 -28.50
N PRO A 189 47.04 24.38 -28.85
CA PRO A 189 46.78 24.95 -30.16
C PRO A 189 47.41 26.35 -30.25
N PRO A 190 47.97 26.75 -31.41
CA PRO A 190 48.63 28.04 -31.57
C PRO A 190 47.62 29.19 -31.56
N ALA A 191 48.03 30.31 -30.97
CA ALA A 191 47.29 31.57 -30.98
C ALA A 191 47.13 32.10 -32.42
N ILE A 192 45.90 32.11 -32.94
CA ILE A 192 45.59 32.80 -34.18
C ILE A 192 45.25 34.26 -33.84
N ARG A 193 46.18 35.16 -34.15
CA ARG A 193 45.93 36.61 -34.27
C ARG A 193 44.78 36.84 -35.25
N LYS A 194 43.68 37.43 -34.79
CA LYS A 194 42.79 38.21 -35.67
C LYS A 194 42.73 39.65 -35.15
N THR A 195 43.32 40.51 -35.97
CA THR A 195 43.32 41.96 -35.90
C THR A 195 41.92 42.52 -35.72
N MET A 196 41.79 43.47 -34.79
CA MET A 196 40.60 44.28 -34.57
C MET A 196 40.13 44.97 -35.85
N ARG A 197 38.85 44.84 -36.18
CA ARG A 197 38.07 45.96 -36.68
C ARG A 197 36.91 46.16 -35.72
N ALA A 198 36.98 47.28 -35.01
CA ALA A 198 35.94 47.75 -34.11
C ALA A 198 34.70 48.14 -34.94
N LEU A 199 33.61 47.41 -34.75
CA LEU A 199 32.27 47.93 -34.99
C LEU A 199 31.64 48.10 -33.61
N THR A 200 31.53 49.35 -33.20
CA THR A 200 30.87 49.81 -31.98
C THR A 200 29.40 49.39 -32.02
N VAL A 201 29.02 48.42 -31.19
CA VAL A 201 27.61 48.21 -30.80
C VAL A 201 27.49 48.50 -29.31
N LYS A 202 26.60 49.44 -29.05
CA LYS A 202 26.32 50.11 -27.79
C LYS A 202 25.75 49.14 -26.76
N TRP A 203 26.18 49.34 -25.53
CA TRP A 203 25.84 48.60 -24.31
C TRP A 203 24.33 48.58 -24.03
N MET A 204 23.79 47.39 -23.73
CA MET A 204 22.70 47.23 -22.76
C MET A 204 23.06 46.09 -21.81
N THR A 205 23.31 46.46 -20.57
CA THR A 205 23.57 45.59 -19.43
C THR A 205 22.31 44.86 -19.00
N VAL A 206 22.44 43.53 -18.89
CA VAL A 206 21.96 42.63 -17.81
C VAL A 206 20.56 42.87 -17.26
N SER A 207 19.68 41.87 -17.42
CA SER A 207 18.92 41.29 -16.29
C SER A 207 18.36 39.90 -16.67
N THR A 208 18.97 38.88 -16.06
CA THR A 208 18.34 37.67 -15.51
C THR A 208 17.10 37.10 -16.21
N VAL A 209 17.27 35.99 -16.95
CA VAL A 209 16.16 35.05 -17.19
C VAL A 209 16.24 33.95 -16.14
N SER A 210 15.55 34.16 -15.02
CA SER A 210 15.09 33.05 -14.19
C SER A 210 13.79 32.54 -14.81
N GLY A 211 13.78 31.29 -15.25
CA GLY A 211 12.53 30.59 -15.51
C GLY A 211 11.72 30.47 -14.23
N CYS A 212 10.39 30.54 -14.36
CA CYS A 212 9.49 29.41 -14.13
C CYS A 212 8.01 29.81 -13.89
N LEU A 213 7.14 28.95 -14.43
CA LEU A 213 5.85 28.48 -13.87
C LEU A 213 4.51 29.24 -14.08
N HIS A 214 3.62 28.49 -14.74
CA HIS A 214 2.17 28.28 -14.53
C HIS A 214 1.12 29.37 -14.85
N ALA A 215 0.45 29.12 -15.98
CA ALA A 215 -0.99 29.03 -16.19
C ALA A 215 -1.94 29.66 -15.14
N THR A 216 -2.74 30.64 -15.58
CA THR A 216 -4.20 30.63 -15.46
C THR A 216 -4.78 31.83 -16.22
N THR A 217 -5.95 31.63 -16.82
CA THR A 217 -6.78 32.61 -17.59
C THR A 217 -6.47 32.75 -19.08
N CYS A 218 -6.95 31.76 -19.84
CA CYS A 218 -7.33 31.96 -21.21
C CYS A 218 -8.58 32.86 -21.24
N ARG A 219 -8.41 34.17 -21.48
CA ARG A 219 -9.53 35.07 -21.81
C ARG A 219 -9.38 35.49 -23.27
N LEU A 220 -10.10 34.75 -24.13
CA LEU A 220 -10.48 35.19 -25.47
C LEU A 220 -11.08 36.59 -25.37
N SER A 221 -10.51 37.56 -26.12
CA SER A 221 -11.27 38.65 -26.73
C SER A 221 -10.41 39.48 -27.68
N ARG A 222 -10.80 39.43 -28.95
CA ARG A 222 -10.77 40.50 -29.96
C ARG A 222 -9.40 41.04 -30.38
N LEU A 223 -8.98 40.58 -31.55
CA LEU A 223 -8.62 41.37 -32.74
C LEU A 223 -8.76 40.37 -33.90
N GLY A 224 -9.91 40.24 -34.54
CA GLY A 224 -10.40 41.27 -35.45
C GLY A 224 -9.73 41.05 -36.80
N LEU A 225 -10.28 40.14 -37.60
CA LEU A 225 -9.91 39.91 -38.99
C LEU A 225 -9.79 41.23 -39.76
N LYS A 226 -8.80 41.32 -40.66
CA LYS A 226 -9.04 41.47 -42.11
C LYS A 226 -7.71 41.41 -42.88
N ALA A 227 -7.61 40.37 -43.71
CA ALA A 227 -6.72 40.34 -44.87
C ALA A 227 -7.44 40.99 -46.07
N HIS A 228 -6.64 41.47 -47.03
CA HIS A 228 -6.93 41.93 -48.41
C HIS A 228 -7.29 43.41 -48.69
N SER A 229 -6.35 44.10 -49.37
CA SER A 229 -6.47 44.71 -50.72
C SER A 229 -5.06 45.23 -51.10
N ILE A 230 -4.37 44.76 -52.14
CA ILE A 230 -4.50 45.05 -53.60
C ILE A 230 -4.69 46.56 -53.88
N PHE A 231 -3.60 47.34 -53.87
CA PHE A 231 -2.87 47.91 -55.03
C PHE A 231 -1.71 48.76 -54.50
#